data_AF-A0A945WP04-F1
#
_entry.id   AF-A0A945WP04-F1
#
_cell.length_a   1.000
_cell.length_b   1.000
_cell.length_c   1.000
_cell.angle_alpha   90.00
_cell.angle_beta   90.00
_cell.angle_gamma   90.00
#
_symmetry.space_group_name_H-M   'P 1'
#
loop_
_entity.id
_entity.type
_entity.pdbx_description
1 polymer ?
#
loop_
_entity_poly.entity_id
_entity_poly.type
_entity_poly.pdbx_seq_one_letter_code
_entity_poly.pdbx_strand_id
1 'polypeptide(L)'
;MKNILLFLFLSGAIQPALSYGDSVSQLEIESAWLAFSNARGEASLIRGDVEHPSANDIFRVIPDVGADSLDEEKLQLGFDLFREGRLSRDGSISCNSCHISMMGGVDRRPVSLGVDSALGTLNAPTIFNAALNFRQFWDGRALTLQEQALGPIENPAEFDHDRDGAVAVLKNIPDYVAAFDKLYPDGITAANLSDAIAYYETMNFTGLDSPFLRQFQDDQNSLSQKAIRGQQRFVEVGCASCHNGVNLGGNSYQQLGVAEPWYGDDKPASEADDGLFGRTGREQDRHVFKVPTLHNVATTGPWFHDGGVTSLQQAVDQMARHELGRYLENSDIDEIVAFLRSLGDSLGMVGDCSVSGNYGITLDCDVSQKAGDGVPRSVPILPGPAVLASQHEEEYSVALEHAVQAPTKISEEMQRIRSGQVAHYDFLQYEHIEMLRYARALSFPPANVESEQREAMLLQAAQWQQSADQYELIIADFLRMQAVASSARANYQDLLQLFSSGADEKTLSLLANAQQSVLEFYVQPNSDTQLVFESSTRALHELSLNPQRLEELKLQLRLLLENVSIPQV
;
A
#
# COMPACT_ATOMS: atom_id res chain seq x y z
N MET A 1 4.53 25.63 8.14
CA MET A 1 3.10 25.37 8.47
C MET A 1 2.25 26.64 8.73
N LYS A 2 2.54 27.82 8.14
CA LYS A 2 1.72 29.04 8.32
C LYS A 2 1.12 29.64 7.03
N ASN A 3 1.24 29.00 5.86
CA ASN A 3 0.74 29.55 4.59
C ASN A 3 -0.04 28.55 3.68
N ILE A 4 -0.63 27.50 4.23
CA ILE A 4 -1.60 26.64 3.51
C ILE A 4 -2.84 26.46 4.41
N LEU A 5 -3.54 27.55 4.65
CA LEU A 5 -4.87 27.52 5.28
C LEU A 5 -5.63 28.77 4.79
N LEU A 6 -5.83 28.81 3.47
CA LEU A 6 -6.83 29.67 2.86
C LEU A 6 -7.77 28.79 2.03
N PHE A 7 -8.29 27.72 2.63
CA PHE A 7 -9.54 27.16 2.18
C PHE A 7 -10.64 28.02 2.77
N LEU A 8 -11.33 28.74 1.90
CA LEU A 8 -12.60 29.37 2.20
C LEU A 8 -13.49 28.33 2.88
N PHE A 9 -13.76 28.54 4.16
CA PHE A 9 -14.90 27.96 4.85
C PHE A 9 -16.16 28.36 4.08
N LEU A 10 -16.58 27.53 3.12
CA LEU A 10 -17.98 27.37 2.78
C LEU A 10 -18.58 26.39 3.79
N SER A 11 -18.52 26.76 5.08
CA SER A 11 -19.45 26.25 6.09
C SER A 11 -20.81 26.88 5.83
N GLY A 12 -21.43 26.43 4.75
CA GLY A 12 -22.79 26.71 4.37
C GLY A 12 -23.35 25.43 3.80
N ALA A 13 -23.70 24.49 4.69
CA ALA A 13 -24.55 23.37 4.34
C ALA A 13 -25.91 23.92 3.91
N ILE A 14 -26.01 24.32 2.66
CA ILE A 14 -27.26 24.37 1.94
C ILE A 14 -27.18 23.15 1.04
N GLN A 15 -27.67 22.00 1.51
CA GLN A 15 -28.11 20.97 0.59
C GLN A 15 -29.26 21.60 -0.21
N PRO A 16 -29.09 21.89 -1.51
CA PRO A 16 -30.25 22.29 -2.30
C PRO A 16 -31.25 21.14 -2.24
N ALA A 17 -32.52 21.44 -2.00
CA ALA A 17 -33.57 20.44 -2.14
C ALA A 17 -33.52 19.90 -3.58
N LEU A 18 -33.32 18.58 -3.74
CA LEU A 18 -33.30 17.95 -5.05
C LEU A 18 -34.61 18.25 -5.76
N SER A 19 -34.53 18.83 -6.95
CA SER A 19 -35.66 19.00 -7.86
C SER A 19 -35.44 18.10 -9.07
N TYR A 20 -36.50 17.43 -9.51
CA TYR A 20 -36.46 16.45 -10.58
C TYR A 20 -37.10 16.98 -11.86
N GLY A 21 -36.43 16.76 -13.00
CA GLY A 21 -36.91 17.15 -14.33
C GLY A 21 -37.72 16.08 -15.06
N ASP A 22 -37.96 16.29 -16.36
CA ASP A 22 -38.76 15.46 -17.27
C ASP A 22 -38.47 13.94 -17.21
N SER A 23 -39.34 13.13 -17.83
CA SER A 23 -39.21 11.66 -17.85
C SER A 23 -37.87 11.18 -18.45
N VAL A 24 -36.92 10.86 -17.57
CA VAL A 24 -35.62 10.27 -17.91
C VAL A 24 -35.79 8.83 -18.37
N SER A 25 -35.01 8.41 -19.37
CA SER A 25 -35.07 7.03 -19.87
C SER A 25 -34.48 6.04 -18.85
N GLN A 26 -34.95 4.79 -18.89
CA GLN A 26 -34.38 3.70 -18.08
C GLN A 26 -32.87 3.55 -18.31
N LEU A 27 -32.44 3.61 -19.58
CA LEU A 27 -31.04 3.45 -19.95
C LEU A 27 -30.14 4.54 -19.33
N GLU A 28 -30.62 5.79 -19.26
CA GLU A 28 -29.87 6.89 -18.64
C GLU A 28 -29.75 6.71 -17.13
N ILE A 29 -30.80 6.23 -16.45
CA ILE A 29 -30.76 5.93 -15.01
C ILE A 29 -29.76 4.80 -14.73
N GLU A 30 -29.85 3.70 -15.50
CA GLU A 30 -28.94 2.56 -15.36
C GLU A 30 -27.48 2.96 -15.62
N SER A 31 -27.24 3.73 -16.69
CA SER A 31 -25.90 4.18 -17.05
C SER A 31 -25.30 5.10 -15.98
N ALA A 32 -26.09 6.04 -15.45
CA ALA A 32 -25.61 6.95 -14.40
C ALA A 32 -25.30 6.21 -13.09
N TRP A 33 -26.15 5.26 -12.71
CA TRP A 33 -25.94 4.42 -11.53
C TRP A 33 -24.71 3.53 -11.66
N LEU A 34 -24.56 2.83 -12.79
CA LEU A 34 -23.38 1.99 -13.04
C LEU A 34 -22.11 2.81 -13.02
N ALA A 35 -22.11 4.00 -13.65
CA ALA A 35 -20.96 4.89 -13.62
C ALA A 35 -20.61 5.37 -12.19
N PHE A 36 -21.62 5.71 -11.38
CA PHE A 36 -21.45 6.06 -9.96
C PHE A 36 -20.87 4.88 -9.15
N SER A 37 -21.46 3.70 -9.29
CA SER A 37 -21.03 2.49 -8.56
C SER A 37 -19.61 2.09 -8.95
N ASN A 38 -19.29 2.10 -10.24
CA ASN A 38 -17.97 1.78 -10.77
C ASN A 38 -16.92 2.80 -10.33
N ALA A 39 -17.26 4.09 -10.33
CA ALA A 39 -16.37 5.16 -9.86
C ALA A 39 -16.10 5.10 -8.35
N ARG A 40 -17.08 4.67 -7.55
CA ARG A 40 -16.90 4.40 -6.12
C ARG A 40 -16.01 3.20 -5.87
N GLY A 41 -16.18 2.13 -6.64
CA GLY A 41 -15.48 0.85 -6.50
C GLY A 41 -15.72 0.18 -5.14
N GLU A 42 -14.96 -0.89 -4.87
CA GLU A 42 -15.01 -1.63 -3.61
C GLU A 42 -14.22 -0.95 -2.49
N ALA A 43 -14.57 -1.26 -1.24
CA ALA A 43 -13.89 -0.72 -0.07
C ALA A 43 -12.50 -1.30 0.13
N SER A 44 -11.59 -0.50 0.67
CA SER A 44 -10.23 -0.95 0.96
C SER A 44 -10.22 -2.05 2.02
N LEU A 45 -9.51 -3.14 1.72
CA LEU A 45 -9.32 -4.26 2.64
C LEU A 45 -8.44 -3.91 3.85
N ILE A 46 -7.72 -2.79 3.83
CA ILE A 46 -6.80 -2.35 4.89
C ILE A 46 -7.49 -2.21 6.27
N ARG A 47 -8.83 -2.06 6.28
CA ARG A 47 -9.65 -1.92 7.50
C ARG A 47 -10.26 -3.24 8.01
N GLY A 48 -10.06 -4.37 7.34
CA GLY A 48 -10.79 -5.61 7.64
C GLY A 48 -10.65 -6.16 9.08
N ASP A 49 -9.63 -5.74 9.83
CA ASP A 49 -9.26 -6.25 11.16
C ASP A 49 -9.18 -5.15 12.25
N VAL A 50 -9.90 -4.03 12.11
CA VAL A 50 -9.86 -2.92 13.10
C VAL A 50 -10.21 -3.31 14.53
N GLU A 51 -10.98 -4.39 14.72
CA GLU A 51 -11.40 -4.87 16.04
C GLU A 51 -10.39 -5.85 16.65
N HIS A 52 -9.32 -6.22 15.94
CA HIS A 52 -8.30 -7.14 16.45
C HIS A 52 -7.53 -6.49 17.63
N PRO A 53 -7.13 -7.24 18.67
CA PRO A 53 -6.37 -6.67 19.80
C PRO A 53 -5.08 -5.95 19.40
N SER A 54 -4.45 -6.40 18.31
CA SER A 54 -3.24 -5.78 17.75
C SER A 54 -3.51 -4.66 16.73
N ALA A 55 -4.74 -4.16 16.63
CA ALA A 55 -5.13 -3.19 15.61
C ALA A 55 -4.35 -1.87 15.67
N ASN A 56 -3.75 -1.51 16.82
CA ASN A 56 -2.89 -0.33 16.95
C ASN A 56 -1.40 -0.68 17.07
N ASP A 57 -1.04 -1.96 17.00
CA ASP A 57 0.34 -2.44 17.10
C ASP A 57 1.10 -2.20 15.80
N ILE A 58 2.43 -2.33 15.86
CA ILE A 58 3.33 -2.16 14.70
C ILE A 58 2.96 -3.13 13.57
N PHE A 59 2.56 -4.36 13.93
CA PHE A 59 2.22 -5.42 12.99
C PHE A 59 0.77 -5.83 13.17
N ARG A 60 0.07 -6.06 12.06
CA ARG A 60 -1.34 -6.45 12.05
C ARG A 60 -1.55 -7.78 11.34
N VAL A 61 -2.67 -8.40 11.67
CA VAL A 61 -3.15 -9.62 11.00
C VAL A 61 -3.69 -9.26 9.63
N ILE A 62 -3.49 -10.13 8.65
CA ILE A 62 -4.14 -9.98 7.35
C ILE A 62 -5.62 -10.36 7.52
N PRO A 63 -6.57 -9.52 7.04
CA PRO A 63 -7.98 -9.86 7.11
C PRO A 63 -8.29 -11.11 6.30
N ASP A 64 -9.23 -11.92 6.79
CA ASP A 64 -9.78 -13.03 6.01
C ASP A 64 -10.71 -12.47 4.94
N VAL A 65 -10.27 -12.54 3.68
CA VAL A 65 -11.02 -12.08 2.53
C VAL A 65 -12.02 -13.12 2.02
N GLY A 66 -11.91 -14.39 2.45
CA GLY A 66 -12.62 -15.53 1.86
C GLY A 66 -13.89 -15.99 2.57
N ALA A 67 -14.17 -15.52 3.79
CA ALA A 67 -15.12 -16.18 4.69
C ALA A 67 -16.60 -16.13 4.25
N ASP A 68 -17.09 -15.06 3.61
CA ASP A 68 -18.54 -14.82 3.50
C ASP A 68 -19.09 -14.46 2.10
N SER A 69 -18.25 -14.23 1.07
CA SER A 69 -18.74 -13.67 -0.21
C SER A 69 -17.93 -14.00 -1.48
N LEU A 70 -17.38 -15.22 -1.58
CA LEU A 70 -16.71 -15.64 -2.81
C LEU A 70 -17.70 -15.74 -3.99
N ASP A 71 -17.38 -15.05 -5.08
CA ASP A 71 -17.97 -15.20 -6.40
C ASP A 71 -17.05 -16.08 -7.24
N GLU A 72 -17.34 -17.39 -7.25
CA GLU A 72 -16.55 -18.39 -7.96
C GLU A 72 -16.49 -18.12 -9.47
N GLU A 73 -17.53 -17.53 -10.04
CA GLU A 73 -17.63 -17.28 -11.48
C GLU A 73 -16.77 -16.08 -11.87
N LYS A 74 -16.80 -15.00 -11.07
CA LYS A 74 -15.91 -13.85 -11.24
C LYS A 74 -14.44 -14.22 -10.98
N LEU A 75 -14.18 -15.08 -9.99
CA LEU A 75 -12.85 -15.61 -9.71
C LEU A 75 -12.30 -16.38 -10.91
N GLN A 76 -13.11 -17.28 -11.49
CA GLN A 76 -12.73 -18.07 -12.65
C GLN A 76 -12.47 -17.18 -13.87
N LEU A 77 -13.35 -16.21 -14.15
CA LEU A 77 -13.14 -15.26 -15.24
C LEU A 77 -11.83 -14.47 -15.07
N GLY A 78 -11.57 -13.96 -13.86
CA GLY A 78 -10.32 -13.25 -13.57
C GLY A 78 -9.08 -14.13 -13.71
N PHE A 79 -9.15 -15.39 -13.30
CA PHE A 79 -8.08 -16.38 -13.49
C PHE A 79 -7.76 -16.62 -14.98
N ASP A 80 -8.81 -16.77 -15.81
CA ASP A 80 -8.66 -16.98 -17.24
C ASP A 80 -8.01 -15.75 -17.90
N LEU A 81 -8.47 -14.54 -17.55
CA LEU A 81 -7.94 -13.27 -18.04
C LEU A 81 -6.48 -13.04 -17.61
N PHE A 82 -6.12 -13.38 -16.36
CA PHE A 82 -4.76 -13.25 -15.84
C PHE A 82 -3.72 -14.06 -16.65
N ARG A 83 -4.19 -15.10 -17.34
CA ARG A 83 -3.38 -16.00 -18.19
C ARG A 83 -3.63 -15.78 -19.69
N GLU A 84 -4.44 -14.80 -20.06
CA GLU A 84 -4.85 -14.57 -21.44
C GLU A 84 -3.76 -13.85 -22.21
N GLY A 85 -2.95 -14.61 -22.94
CA GLY A 85 -1.88 -14.07 -23.77
C GLY A 85 -2.39 -13.10 -24.84
N ARG A 86 -3.61 -13.30 -25.36
CA ARG A 86 -4.20 -12.47 -26.44
C ARG A 86 -4.57 -11.05 -26.00
N LEU A 87 -4.45 -10.72 -24.71
CA LEU A 87 -4.51 -9.34 -24.23
C LEU A 87 -3.25 -8.54 -24.63
N SER A 88 -2.14 -9.21 -24.89
CA SER A 88 -0.94 -8.58 -25.48
C SER A 88 -1.04 -8.52 -27.00
N ARG A 89 -0.37 -7.53 -27.59
CA ARG A 89 -0.41 -7.22 -29.03
C ARG A 89 -0.10 -8.41 -29.94
N ASP A 90 0.81 -9.29 -29.52
CA ASP A 90 1.28 -10.44 -30.29
C ASP A 90 0.84 -11.79 -29.71
N GLY A 91 0.07 -11.80 -28.61
CA GLY A 91 -0.38 -13.00 -27.94
C GLY A 91 0.66 -13.69 -27.04
N SER A 92 1.86 -13.12 -26.86
CA SER A 92 2.99 -13.78 -26.19
C SER A 92 3.07 -13.52 -24.68
N ILE A 93 2.46 -12.43 -24.18
CA ILE A 93 2.53 -11.99 -22.79
C ILE A 93 1.16 -12.03 -22.13
N SER A 94 1.13 -12.48 -20.88
CA SER A 94 -0.01 -12.40 -19.96
C SER A 94 0.48 -11.90 -18.60
N CYS A 95 -0.41 -11.59 -17.66
CA CYS A 95 -0.02 -11.17 -16.31
C CYS A 95 0.86 -12.25 -15.64
N ASN A 96 0.51 -13.53 -15.85
CA ASN A 96 1.26 -14.68 -15.36
C ASN A 96 2.67 -14.83 -15.97
N SER A 97 3.01 -14.14 -17.07
CA SER A 97 4.36 -14.14 -17.63
C SER A 97 5.37 -13.44 -16.70
N CYS A 98 4.92 -12.41 -15.98
CA CYS A 98 5.74 -11.57 -15.09
C CYS A 98 5.43 -11.83 -13.60
N HIS A 99 4.21 -12.24 -13.28
CA HIS A 99 3.74 -12.46 -11.92
C HIS A 99 3.41 -13.93 -11.68
N ILE A 100 4.46 -14.75 -11.56
CA ILE A 100 4.32 -16.21 -11.49
C ILE A 100 4.03 -16.63 -10.05
N SER A 101 2.83 -17.17 -9.80
CA SER A 101 2.37 -17.54 -8.44
C SER A 101 3.36 -18.45 -7.71
N MET A 102 3.89 -19.48 -8.40
CA MET A 102 4.86 -20.44 -7.84
C MET A 102 6.25 -19.84 -7.54
N MET A 103 6.52 -18.62 -8.00
CA MET A 103 7.78 -17.90 -7.75
C MET A 103 7.59 -16.73 -6.79
N GLY A 104 6.58 -16.81 -5.92
CA GLY A 104 6.25 -15.72 -4.99
C GLY A 104 5.58 -14.54 -5.68
N GLY A 105 4.93 -14.74 -6.83
CA GLY A 105 4.18 -13.70 -7.54
C GLY A 105 5.04 -12.76 -8.38
N VAL A 106 6.26 -13.17 -8.74
CA VAL A 106 7.23 -12.41 -9.55
C VAL A 106 7.87 -13.31 -10.62
N ASP A 107 8.72 -12.76 -11.48
CA ASP A 107 9.46 -13.49 -12.53
C ASP A 107 10.92 -13.81 -12.17
N ARG A 108 11.39 -13.30 -11.02
CA ARG A 108 12.77 -13.40 -10.51
C ARG A 108 13.84 -12.86 -11.46
N ARG A 109 13.51 -11.83 -12.24
CA ARG A 109 14.46 -11.11 -13.09
C ARG A 109 14.76 -9.73 -12.51
N PRO A 110 15.91 -9.12 -12.85
CA PRO A 110 16.15 -7.72 -12.50
C PRO A 110 15.05 -6.80 -13.02
N VAL A 111 14.68 -6.98 -14.30
CA VAL A 111 13.53 -6.34 -14.95
C VAL A 111 12.81 -7.35 -15.84
N SER A 112 11.51 -7.18 -16.04
CA SER A 112 10.69 -8.10 -16.83
C SER A 112 10.92 -7.99 -18.33
N LEU A 113 10.48 -9.01 -19.08
CA LEU A 113 10.43 -8.99 -20.53
C LEU A 113 8.98 -8.91 -21.01
N GLY A 114 8.69 -7.95 -21.88
CA GLY A 114 7.42 -7.84 -22.57
C GLY A 114 7.45 -8.40 -24.00
N VAL A 115 6.50 -7.94 -24.81
CA VAL A 115 6.41 -8.27 -26.25
C VAL A 115 7.71 -7.93 -26.98
N ASP A 116 8.02 -8.65 -28.05
CA ASP A 116 9.29 -8.54 -28.79
C ASP A 116 10.55 -8.71 -27.92
N SER A 117 10.44 -9.29 -26.72
CA SER A 117 11.51 -9.32 -25.70
C SER A 117 11.99 -7.92 -25.27
N ALA A 118 11.10 -6.91 -25.31
CA ALA A 118 11.38 -5.60 -24.76
C ALA A 118 11.69 -5.70 -23.26
N LEU A 119 12.75 -5.02 -22.81
CA LEU A 119 13.10 -4.94 -21.39
C LEU A 119 12.28 -3.84 -20.73
N GLY A 120 11.63 -4.17 -19.61
CA GLY A 120 11.07 -3.18 -18.70
C GLY A 120 12.15 -2.34 -18.02
N THR A 121 11.73 -1.34 -17.27
CA THR A 121 12.64 -0.43 -16.54
C THR A 121 12.71 -0.72 -15.05
N LEU A 122 11.78 -1.52 -14.52
CA LEU A 122 11.65 -1.82 -13.09
C LEU A 122 11.47 -3.33 -12.87
N ASN A 123 11.88 -3.78 -11.70
CA ASN A 123 11.60 -5.11 -11.17
C ASN A 123 10.08 -5.28 -10.95
N ALA A 124 9.52 -6.42 -11.37
CA ALA A 124 8.12 -6.73 -11.13
C ALA A 124 7.87 -7.01 -9.63
N PRO A 125 7.07 -6.18 -8.92
CA PRO A 125 6.73 -6.46 -7.54
C PRO A 125 5.82 -7.69 -7.44
N THR A 126 5.73 -8.29 -6.25
CA THR A 126 4.83 -9.43 -6.04
C THR A 126 3.35 -9.02 -6.13
N ILE A 127 2.53 -9.91 -6.68
CA ILE A 127 1.06 -9.82 -6.62
C ILE A 127 0.49 -10.23 -5.26
N PHE A 128 1.25 -10.95 -4.42
CA PHE A 128 0.78 -11.37 -3.10
C PHE A 128 0.54 -10.16 -2.21
N ASN A 129 -0.66 -10.10 -1.61
CA ASN A 129 -1.17 -9.01 -0.81
C ASN A 129 -1.16 -7.64 -1.50
N ALA A 130 -1.13 -7.58 -2.84
CA ALA A 130 -1.13 -6.31 -3.56
C ALA A 130 -2.43 -5.52 -3.31
N ALA A 131 -3.55 -6.19 -3.04
CA ALA A 131 -4.83 -5.58 -2.67
C ALA A 131 -4.78 -4.82 -1.33
N LEU A 132 -3.80 -5.10 -0.47
CA LEU A 132 -3.58 -4.40 0.80
C LEU A 132 -2.68 -3.17 0.66
N ASN A 133 -2.16 -2.89 -0.54
CA ASN A 133 -1.40 -1.66 -0.77
C ASN A 133 -2.36 -0.46 -0.86
N PHE A 134 -1.95 0.69 -0.31
CA PHE A 134 -2.71 1.93 -0.51
C PHE A 134 -2.67 2.44 -1.96
N ARG A 135 -1.64 2.04 -2.71
CA ARG A 135 -1.36 2.39 -4.12
C ARG A 135 -0.58 1.27 -4.79
N GLN A 136 -0.70 1.16 -6.11
CA GLN A 136 0.00 0.15 -6.90
C GLN A 136 1.19 0.74 -7.66
N PHE A 137 2.08 -0.13 -8.14
CA PHE A 137 3.42 0.18 -8.68
C PHE A 137 4.41 0.77 -7.67
N TRP A 138 5.69 0.80 -8.03
CA TRP A 138 6.78 1.36 -7.21
C TRP A 138 6.65 2.87 -6.97
N ASP A 139 6.15 3.60 -7.96
CA ASP A 139 5.94 5.03 -7.86
C ASP A 139 4.58 5.40 -7.28
N GLY A 140 3.66 4.43 -7.07
CA GLY A 140 2.30 4.61 -6.57
C GLY A 140 1.29 5.17 -7.57
N ARG A 141 1.58 5.16 -8.88
CA ARG A 141 0.77 5.88 -9.89
C ARG A 141 -0.66 5.37 -10.11
N ALA A 142 -0.98 4.15 -9.67
CA ALA A 142 -2.33 3.60 -9.78
C ALA A 142 -3.00 3.52 -8.40
N LEU A 143 -4.25 3.97 -8.32
CA LEU A 143 -5.00 4.07 -7.07
C LEU A 143 -5.48 2.69 -6.58
N THR A 144 -5.80 1.79 -7.52
CA THR A 144 -6.40 0.48 -7.24
C THR A 144 -5.79 -0.60 -8.13
N LEU A 145 -6.08 -1.87 -7.84
CA LEU A 145 -5.73 -2.99 -8.72
C LEU A 145 -6.43 -2.91 -10.07
N GLN A 146 -7.69 -2.43 -10.11
CA GLN A 146 -8.41 -2.23 -11.37
C GLN A 146 -7.71 -1.23 -12.28
N GLU A 147 -7.22 -0.11 -11.72
CA GLU A 147 -6.43 0.85 -12.50
C GLU A 147 -5.06 0.27 -12.90
N GLN A 148 -4.44 -0.49 -11.99
CA GLN A 148 -3.15 -1.13 -12.24
C GLN A 148 -3.25 -2.13 -13.39
N ALA A 149 -4.27 -2.98 -13.44
CA ALA A 149 -4.42 -4.06 -14.43
C ALA A 149 -4.52 -3.55 -15.87
N LEU A 150 -4.94 -2.29 -16.08
CA LEU A 150 -4.99 -1.66 -17.40
C LEU A 150 -3.64 -1.06 -17.84
N GLY A 151 -2.75 -0.76 -16.89
CA GLY A 151 -1.43 -0.17 -17.17
C GLY A 151 -0.53 -1.07 -18.03
N PRO A 152 -0.33 -2.35 -17.66
CA PRO A 152 0.46 -3.30 -18.44
C PRO A 152 -0.01 -3.46 -19.89
N ILE A 153 -1.32 -3.46 -20.12
CA ILE A 153 -1.93 -3.61 -21.44
C ILE A 153 -1.37 -2.53 -22.39
N GLU A 154 -1.35 -1.27 -21.95
CA GLU A 154 -0.89 -0.13 -22.76
C GLU A 154 0.62 0.08 -22.77
N ASN A 155 1.37 -0.55 -21.86
CA ASN A 155 2.79 -0.32 -21.74
C ASN A 155 3.55 -0.99 -22.91
N PRO A 156 4.31 -0.23 -23.73
CA PRO A 156 5.03 -0.78 -24.89
C PRO A 156 6.16 -1.74 -24.52
N ALA A 157 6.65 -1.70 -23.28
CA ALA A 157 7.64 -2.65 -22.76
C ALA A 157 7.00 -3.87 -22.09
N GLU A 158 5.67 -3.97 -22.07
CA GLU A 158 4.92 -5.08 -21.46
C GLU A 158 4.00 -5.74 -22.50
N PHE A 159 2.74 -5.33 -22.63
CA PHE A 159 1.77 -5.95 -23.56
C PHE A 159 1.67 -5.22 -24.91
N ASP A 160 2.02 -3.92 -24.95
CA ASP A 160 1.96 -3.05 -26.13
C ASP A 160 0.63 -3.05 -26.91
N HIS A 161 -0.49 -3.13 -26.21
CA HIS A 161 -1.83 -3.17 -26.80
C HIS A 161 -2.69 -1.98 -26.32
N ASP A 162 -3.50 -1.41 -27.20
CA ASP A 162 -4.55 -0.49 -26.77
C ASP A 162 -5.71 -1.22 -26.06
N ARG A 163 -6.34 -0.55 -25.09
CA ARG A 163 -7.44 -1.10 -24.28
C ARG A 163 -8.65 -1.53 -25.12
N ASP A 164 -9.01 -0.71 -26.12
CA ASP A 164 -10.16 -0.97 -26.99
C ASP A 164 -9.93 -2.23 -27.84
N GLY A 165 -8.69 -2.40 -28.32
CA GLY A 165 -8.22 -3.58 -29.03
C GLY A 165 -8.28 -4.84 -28.16
N ALA A 166 -7.77 -4.77 -26.92
CA ALA A 166 -7.85 -5.89 -25.97
C ALA A 166 -9.31 -6.30 -25.70
N VAL A 167 -10.21 -5.33 -25.50
CA VAL A 167 -11.65 -5.58 -25.35
C VAL A 167 -12.27 -6.18 -26.63
N ALA A 168 -11.88 -5.69 -27.81
CA ALA A 168 -12.35 -6.22 -29.08
C ALA A 168 -11.89 -7.68 -29.31
N VAL A 169 -10.69 -8.04 -28.87
CA VAL A 169 -10.21 -9.44 -28.88
C VAL A 169 -11.15 -10.32 -28.06
N LEU A 170 -11.46 -9.94 -26.82
CA LEU A 170 -12.36 -10.72 -25.95
C LEU A 170 -13.78 -10.83 -26.53
N LYS A 171 -14.30 -9.77 -27.15
CA LYS A 171 -15.62 -9.78 -27.83
C LYS A 171 -15.72 -10.75 -29.01
N ASN A 172 -14.59 -11.20 -29.55
CA ASN A 172 -14.55 -12.19 -30.62
C ASN A 172 -14.42 -13.64 -30.11
N ILE A 173 -14.40 -13.85 -28.79
CA ILE A 173 -14.27 -15.16 -28.16
C ILE A 173 -15.60 -15.50 -27.46
N PRO A 174 -16.40 -16.44 -27.99
CA PRO A 174 -17.74 -16.73 -27.46
C PRO A 174 -17.80 -17.06 -25.97
N ASP A 175 -16.78 -17.77 -25.45
CA ASP A 175 -16.72 -18.16 -24.04
C ASP A 175 -16.56 -16.93 -23.13
N TYR A 176 -15.75 -15.94 -23.52
CA TYR A 176 -15.65 -14.68 -22.76
C TYR A 176 -16.95 -13.89 -22.85
N VAL A 177 -17.57 -13.77 -24.03
CA VAL A 177 -18.86 -13.06 -24.15
C VAL A 177 -19.88 -13.66 -23.18
N ALA A 178 -20.01 -15.00 -23.15
CA ALA A 178 -20.91 -15.68 -22.24
C ALA A 178 -20.56 -15.48 -20.75
N ALA A 179 -19.27 -15.52 -20.39
CA ALA A 179 -18.81 -15.32 -19.02
C ALA A 179 -19.07 -13.89 -18.53
N PHE A 180 -18.80 -12.88 -19.36
CA PHE A 180 -19.03 -11.48 -19.03
C PHE A 180 -20.52 -11.15 -18.96
N ASP A 181 -21.33 -11.59 -19.93
CA ASP A 181 -22.78 -11.34 -19.95
C ASP A 181 -23.49 -11.96 -18.72
N LYS A 182 -22.89 -12.98 -18.12
CA LYS A 182 -23.40 -13.61 -16.89
C LYS A 182 -23.12 -12.78 -15.64
N LEU A 183 -21.97 -12.13 -15.58
CA LEU A 183 -21.46 -11.43 -14.40
C LEU A 183 -21.78 -9.92 -14.41
N TYR A 184 -21.78 -9.31 -15.59
CA TYR A 184 -21.84 -7.86 -15.75
C TYR A 184 -23.02 -7.45 -16.64
N PRO A 185 -23.90 -6.54 -16.18
CA PRO A 185 -25.04 -6.06 -16.98
C PRO A 185 -24.66 -5.43 -18.32
N ASP A 186 -23.48 -4.83 -18.42
CA ASP A 186 -22.93 -4.16 -19.61
C ASP A 186 -21.87 -5.00 -20.36
N GLY A 187 -21.71 -6.27 -19.99
CA GLY A 187 -20.88 -7.25 -20.71
C GLY A 187 -19.39 -6.91 -20.73
N ILE A 188 -18.71 -7.12 -21.86
CA ILE A 188 -17.26 -6.87 -21.98
C ILE A 188 -16.96 -5.37 -22.15
N THR A 189 -16.42 -4.77 -21.11
CA THR A 189 -15.88 -3.41 -21.09
C THR A 189 -14.47 -3.41 -20.47
N ALA A 190 -13.70 -2.35 -20.68
CA ALA A 190 -12.38 -2.22 -20.02
C ALA A 190 -12.50 -2.20 -18.49
N ALA A 191 -13.59 -1.63 -17.96
CA ALA A 191 -13.88 -1.61 -16.53
C ALA A 191 -14.16 -3.02 -15.98
N ASN A 192 -14.98 -3.81 -16.68
CA ASN A 192 -15.29 -5.17 -16.24
C ASN A 192 -14.11 -6.12 -16.43
N LEU A 193 -13.28 -5.90 -17.46
CA LEU A 193 -12.02 -6.61 -17.65
C LEU A 193 -11.09 -6.41 -16.46
N SER A 194 -10.83 -5.15 -16.08
CA SER A 194 -9.93 -4.88 -14.95
C SER A 194 -10.53 -5.23 -13.60
N ASP A 195 -11.86 -5.15 -13.45
CA ASP A 195 -12.57 -5.59 -12.26
C ASP A 195 -12.47 -7.11 -12.05
N ALA A 196 -12.65 -7.92 -13.11
CA ALA A 196 -12.47 -9.36 -13.03
C ALA A 196 -11.02 -9.75 -12.65
N ILE A 197 -10.01 -9.10 -13.27
CA ILE A 197 -8.60 -9.33 -12.95
C ILE A 197 -8.30 -8.94 -11.50
N ALA A 198 -8.70 -7.74 -11.07
CA ALA A 198 -8.48 -7.25 -9.72
C ALA A 198 -9.19 -8.11 -8.66
N TYR A 199 -10.37 -8.64 -8.97
CA TYR A 199 -11.08 -9.58 -8.12
C TYR A 199 -10.29 -10.88 -7.94
N TYR A 200 -9.77 -11.44 -9.03
CA TYR A 200 -8.90 -12.61 -8.96
C TYR A 200 -7.62 -12.34 -8.17
N GLU A 201 -6.96 -11.20 -8.42
CA GLU A 201 -5.77 -10.79 -7.67
C GLU A 201 -6.04 -10.69 -6.17
N THR A 202 -7.17 -10.07 -5.81
CA THR A 202 -7.60 -9.89 -4.43
C THR A 202 -7.89 -11.22 -3.76
N MET A 203 -8.77 -12.03 -4.34
CA MET A 203 -9.26 -13.25 -3.71
C MET A 203 -8.24 -14.39 -3.72
N ASN A 204 -7.39 -14.48 -4.73
CA ASN A 204 -6.44 -15.59 -4.86
C ASN A 204 -5.08 -15.29 -4.20
N PHE A 205 -4.70 -14.02 -4.03
CA PHE A 205 -3.38 -13.65 -3.54
C PHE A 205 -3.39 -12.80 -2.26
N THR A 206 -4.55 -12.55 -1.66
CA THR A 206 -4.66 -11.92 -0.33
C THR A 206 -4.99 -12.95 0.73
N GLY A 207 -4.27 -12.91 1.84
CA GLY A 207 -4.33 -13.96 2.86
C GLY A 207 -3.15 -14.90 2.68
N LEU A 208 -2.17 -14.75 3.58
CA LEU A 208 -1.01 -15.62 3.64
C LEU A 208 -1.11 -16.46 4.91
N ASP A 209 -0.91 -17.76 4.79
CA ASP A 209 -0.51 -18.58 5.94
C ASP A 209 1.02 -18.59 6.02
N SER A 210 1.58 -17.81 6.94
CA SER A 210 3.03 -17.73 7.18
C SER A 210 3.35 -18.01 8.65
N PRO A 211 4.56 -18.50 8.99
CA PRO A 211 4.95 -18.65 10.39
C PRO A 211 4.79 -17.37 11.20
N PHE A 212 5.03 -16.21 10.58
CA PHE A 212 4.77 -14.91 11.18
C PHE A 212 3.29 -14.69 11.49
N LEU A 213 2.38 -14.94 10.55
CA LEU A 213 0.96 -14.66 10.76
C LEU A 213 0.29 -15.63 11.74
N ARG A 214 0.74 -16.90 11.79
CA ARG A 214 0.26 -17.89 12.77
C ARG A 214 0.51 -17.50 14.23
N GLN A 215 1.49 -16.62 14.49
CA GLN A 215 1.74 -16.12 15.85
C GLN A 215 0.54 -15.34 16.42
N PHE A 216 -0.33 -14.80 15.56
CA PHE A 216 -1.52 -14.04 15.96
C PHE A 216 -2.78 -14.90 16.09
N GLN A 217 -2.74 -16.17 15.67
CA GLN A 217 -3.94 -17.03 15.62
C GLN A 217 -4.07 -17.95 16.86
N ASP A 218 -2.98 -18.52 17.40
CA ASP A 218 -3.09 -19.72 18.26
C ASP A 218 -2.32 -19.75 19.60
N ASP A 219 -1.89 -18.63 20.19
CA ASP A 219 -1.05 -18.59 21.43
C ASP A 219 0.26 -19.42 21.36
N GLN A 220 0.54 -20.08 20.24
CA GLN A 220 1.71 -20.90 19.95
C GLN A 220 2.62 -20.13 19.01
N ASN A 221 3.73 -19.62 19.56
CA ASN A 221 4.72 -18.93 18.74
C ASN A 221 5.35 -19.90 17.73
N SER A 222 5.04 -19.74 16.45
CA SER A 222 5.54 -20.60 15.38
C SER A 222 6.90 -20.14 14.82
N LEU A 223 7.45 -19.03 15.34
CA LEU A 223 8.75 -18.51 14.97
C LEU A 223 9.88 -19.25 15.69
N SER A 224 10.98 -19.50 14.95
CA SER A 224 12.22 -19.95 15.57
C SER A 224 12.79 -18.87 16.50
N GLN A 225 13.58 -19.25 17.50
CA GLN A 225 14.25 -18.28 18.39
C GLN A 225 15.13 -17.27 17.64
N LYS A 226 15.72 -17.67 16.50
CA LYS A 226 16.48 -16.76 15.64
C LYS A 226 15.57 -15.74 14.96
N ALA A 227 14.39 -16.16 14.50
CA ALA A 227 13.39 -15.28 13.89
C ALA A 227 12.74 -14.34 14.92
N ILE A 228 12.51 -14.79 16.16
CA ILE A 228 12.01 -13.93 17.25
C ILE A 228 13.01 -12.79 17.53
N ARG A 229 14.30 -13.13 17.68
CA ARG A 229 15.34 -12.10 17.83
C ARG A 229 15.44 -11.20 16.60
N GLY A 230 15.28 -11.77 15.41
CA GLY A 230 15.22 -11.01 14.16
C GLY A 230 14.09 -10.00 14.09
N GLN A 231 12.89 -10.38 14.53
CA GLN A 231 11.72 -9.49 14.60
C GLN A 231 11.97 -8.36 15.60
N GLN A 232 12.52 -8.68 16.77
CA GLN A 232 12.90 -7.67 17.76
C GLN A 232 13.95 -6.70 17.19
N ARG A 233 15.02 -7.23 16.59
CA ARG A 233 16.09 -6.44 15.98
C ARG A 233 15.56 -5.55 14.84
N PHE A 234 14.62 -6.06 14.03
CA PHE A 234 13.97 -5.31 12.96
C PHE A 234 13.24 -4.06 13.49
N VAL A 235 12.61 -4.16 14.66
CA VAL A 235 11.96 -3.01 15.32
C VAL A 235 13.00 -2.08 15.96
N GLU A 236 13.98 -2.62 16.68
CA GLU A 236 15.01 -1.83 17.38
C GLU A 236 15.89 -1.00 16.43
N VAL A 237 16.20 -1.54 15.25
CA VAL A 237 16.96 -0.85 14.20
C VAL A 237 16.09 0.15 13.42
N GLY A 238 14.78 0.16 13.62
CA GLY A 238 13.86 1.14 13.03
C GLY A 238 13.29 0.78 11.66
N CYS A 239 13.48 -0.45 11.17
CA CYS A 239 12.90 -0.90 9.89
C CYS A 239 11.36 -0.82 9.91
N ALA A 240 10.77 -1.08 11.07
CA ALA A 240 9.33 -1.01 11.30
C ALA A 240 8.74 0.41 11.18
N SER A 241 9.56 1.46 11.17
CA SER A 241 9.05 2.83 10.94
C SER A 241 8.49 3.02 9.52
N CYS A 242 8.95 2.24 8.55
CA CYS A 242 8.44 2.25 7.18
C CYS A 242 7.65 0.96 6.86
N HIS A 243 8.11 -0.18 7.39
CA HIS A 243 7.53 -1.50 7.14
C HIS A 243 6.66 -1.96 8.33
N ASN A 244 5.48 -1.36 8.43
CA ASN A 244 4.49 -1.63 9.48
C ASN A 244 3.12 -1.97 8.89
N GLY A 245 2.15 -2.18 9.78
CA GLY A 245 0.76 -2.40 9.43
C GLY A 245 0.50 -3.82 8.94
N VAL A 246 -0.62 -3.97 8.23
CA VAL A 246 -1.13 -5.25 7.74
C VAL A 246 -0.20 -5.90 6.71
N ASN A 247 0.46 -5.08 5.89
CA ASN A 247 1.27 -5.55 4.76
C ASN A 247 2.79 -5.39 4.98
N LEU A 248 3.23 -4.96 6.17
CA LEU A 248 4.64 -4.68 6.49
C LEU A 248 5.31 -3.80 5.42
N GLY A 249 4.66 -2.69 5.10
CA GLY A 249 4.93 -1.85 3.94
C GLY A 249 3.66 -1.65 3.12
N GLY A 250 3.80 -1.08 1.92
CA GLY A 250 2.66 -0.84 1.04
C GLY A 250 1.66 0.18 1.57
N ASN A 251 2.06 1.05 2.50
CA ASN A 251 1.19 2.01 3.18
C ASN A 251 1.82 3.43 3.31
N SER A 252 2.99 3.66 2.72
CA SER A 252 3.61 4.99 2.65
C SER A 252 4.58 5.11 1.48
N TYR A 253 4.94 6.36 1.16
CA TYR A 253 6.06 6.68 0.29
C TYR A 253 7.26 7.07 1.15
N GLN A 254 8.45 6.63 0.80
CA GLN A 254 9.68 7.01 1.50
C GLN A 254 10.77 7.34 0.51
N GLN A 255 11.63 8.30 0.87
CA GLN A 255 12.82 8.62 0.09
C GLN A 255 13.82 7.48 0.23
N LEU A 256 14.46 7.11 -0.87
CA LEU A 256 15.56 6.15 -0.88
C LEU A 256 16.88 6.89 -0.60
N GLY A 257 17.59 6.47 0.43
CA GLY A 257 18.84 7.07 0.89
C GLY A 257 18.66 8.26 1.81
N VAL A 258 17.75 8.18 2.79
CA VAL A 258 17.53 9.25 3.78
C VAL A 258 18.77 9.55 4.62
N ALA A 259 19.48 8.50 5.06
CA ALA A 259 20.61 8.62 5.97
C ALA A 259 21.94 8.73 5.22
N GLU A 260 22.12 7.90 4.18
CA GLU A 260 23.24 7.98 3.24
C GLU A 260 22.71 7.94 1.80
N PRO A 261 23.21 8.82 0.89
CA PRO A 261 22.75 8.85 -0.49
C PRO A 261 22.79 7.48 -1.17
N TRP A 262 21.68 7.09 -1.80
CA TRP A 262 21.59 5.82 -2.54
C TRP A 262 22.34 5.88 -3.87
N TYR A 263 22.31 7.04 -4.52
CA TYR A 263 22.97 7.31 -5.80
C TYR A 263 24.22 8.16 -5.59
N GLY A 264 25.23 7.92 -6.40
CA GLY A 264 26.51 8.63 -6.38
C GLY A 264 27.27 8.44 -7.69
N ASP A 265 28.50 8.89 -7.77
CA ASP A 265 29.31 8.83 -9.01
C ASP A 265 29.44 7.40 -9.57
N ASP A 266 29.52 6.41 -8.67
CA ASP A 266 29.65 4.98 -9.04
C ASP A 266 28.30 4.29 -9.33
N LYS A 267 27.17 4.92 -8.95
CA LYS A 267 25.80 4.45 -9.21
C LYS A 267 24.91 5.66 -9.54
N PRO A 268 25.02 6.24 -10.75
CA PRO A 268 24.21 7.38 -11.14
C PRO A 268 22.74 6.97 -11.28
N ALA A 269 21.84 7.86 -10.88
CA ALA A 269 20.41 7.69 -11.09
C ALA A 269 20.05 7.83 -12.58
N SER A 270 19.05 7.08 -13.01
CA SER A 270 18.39 7.09 -14.32
C SER A 270 16.94 7.60 -14.19
N GLU A 271 16.24 7.75 -15.31
CA GLU A 271 14.81 8.12 -15.29
C GLU A 271 13.94 7.07 -14.57
N ALA A 272 14.34 5.79 -14.57
CA ALA A 272 13.65 4.74 -13.81
C ALA A 272 13.74 4.95 -12.30
N ASP A 273 14.70 5.76 -11.85
CA ASP A 273 14.96 6.05 -10.45
C ASP A 273 14.22 7.30 -9.94
N ASP A 274 13.45 8.00 -10.79
CA ASP A 274 12.74 9.21 -10.40
C ASP A 274 11.68 8.97 -9.31
N GLY A 275 11.06 7.78 -9.31
CA GLY A 275 10.03 7.42 -8.36
C GLY A 275 8.82 8.37 -8.46
N LEU A 276 8.35 8.87 -7.32
CA LEU A 276 7.19 9.75 -7.22
C LEU A 276 7.37 11.07 -8.00
N PHE A 277 8.60 11.58 -8.14
CA PHE A 277 8.91 12.77 -8.95
C PHE A 277 8.41 12.64 -10.38
N GLY A 278 8.47 11.44 -10.97
CA GLY A 278 8.06 11.19 -12.35
C GLY A 278 6.60 11.60 -12.64
N ARG A 279 5.73 11.62 -11.60
CA ARG A 279 4.36 12.13 -11.73
C ARG A 279 4.11 13.48 -11.06
N THR A 280 4.81 13.81 -9.97
CA THR A 280 4.50 15.04 -9.21
C THR A 280 5.29 16.24 -9.71
N GLY A 281 6.47 16.03 -10.29
CA GLY A 281 7.42 17.09 -10.65
C GLY A 281 7.97 17.89 -9.45
N ARG A 282 7.66 17.49 -8.20
CA ARG A 282 8.17 18.13 -6.98
C ARG A 282 9.54 17.56 -6.65
N GLU A 283 10.58 18.39 -6.60
CA GLU A 283 11.95 17.92 -6.34
C GLU A 283 12.09 17.10 -5.05
N GLN A 284 11.34 17.42 -4.00
CA GLN A 284 11.31 16.64 -2.75
C GLN A 284 10.72 15.23 -2.88
N ASP A 285 10.11 14.90 -4.02
CA ASP A 285 9.58 13.57 -4.33
C ASP A 285 10.54 12.77 -5.23
N ARG A 286 11.73 13.29 -5.55
CA ARG A 286 12.74 12.57 -6.32
C ARG A 286 13.29 11.41 -5.50
N HIS A 287 13.40 10.25 -6.14
CA HIS A 287 13.86 9.01 -5.50
C HIS A 287 12.97 8.58 -4.33
N VAL A 288 11.73 9.06 -4.30
CA VAL A 288 10.72 8.61 -3.35
C VAL A 288 9.95 7.47 -3.98
N PHE A 289 9.87 6.35 -3.29
CA PHE A 289 9.15 5.16 -3.75
C PHE A 289 8.11 4.74 -2.72
N LYS A 290 7.09 4.04 -3.20
CA LYS A 290 6.19 3.28 -2.33
C LYS A 290 7.01 2.23 -1.61
N VAL A 291 6.91 2.19 -0.29
CA VAL A 291 7.54 1.14 0.51
C VAL A 291 6.96 -0.21 0.09
N PRO A 292 7.75 -1.20 -0.36
CA PRO A 292 7.21 -2.49 -0.78
C PRO A 292 6.74 -3.31 0.43
N THR A 293 5.80 -4.24 0.20
CA THR A 293 5.46 -5.27 1.19
C THR A 293 6.66 -6.17 1.45
N LEU A 294 6.85 -6.57 2.70
CA LEU A 294 7.86 -7.57 3.07
C LEU A 294 7.30 -9.00 3.17
N HIS A 295 5.99 -9.17 3.04
CA HIS A 295 5.42 -10.50 2.92
C HIS A 295 6.00 -11.21 1.67
N ASN A 296 6.37 -12.48 1.83
CA ASN A 296 7.06 -13.29 0.81
C ASN A 296 8.44 -12.78 0.32
N VAL A 297 9.02 -11.72 0.91
CA VAL A 297 10.25 -11.05 0.43
C VAL A 297 11.45 -11.99 0.24
N ALA A 298 11.52 -13.07 1.01
CA ALA A 298 12.60 -14.05 0.90
C ALA A 298 12.62 -14.83 -0.41
N THR A 299 11.54 -14.77 -1.20
CA THR A 299 11.35 -15.56 -2.42
C THR A 299 11.19 -14.72 -3.69
N THR A 300 11.24 -13.39 -3.57
CA THR A 300 10.92 -12.43 -4.64
C THR A 300 12.14 -11.71 -5.21
N GLY A 301 13.35 -12.15 -4.86
CA GLY A 301 14.57 -11.57 -5.40
C GLY A 301 14.68 -11.69 -6.93
N PRO A 302 15.50 -10.87 -7.60
CA PRO A 302 16.38 -9.85 -7.00
C PRO A 302 15.60 -8.64 -6.45
N TRP A 303 16.22 -7.89 -5.54
CA TRP A 303 15.56 -6.88 -4.71
C TRP A 303 15.79 -5.45 -5.19
N PHE A 304 14.94 -4.55 -4.68
CA PHE A 304 14.77 -3.13 -5.05
C PHE A 304 14.08 -2.93 -6.40
N HIS A 305 13.69 -1.69 -6.68
CA HIS A 305 12.95 -1.34 -7.89
C HIS A 305 13.75 -1.56 -9.17
N ASP A 306 15.09 -1.56 -9.09
CA ASP A 306 16.01 -1.83 -10.19
C ASP A 306 16.41 -3.33 -10.29
N GLY A 307 16.02 -4.16 -9.33
CA GLY A 307 16.43 -5.56 -9.25
C GLY A 307 17.95 -5.75 -9.19
N GLY A 308 18.69 -4.75 -8.68
CA GLY A 308 20.15 -4.70 -8.71
C GLY A 308 20.84 -5.56 -7.66
N VAL A 309 20.11 -6.08 -6.67
CA VAL A 309 20.67 -6.84 -5.55
C VAL A 309 20.18 -8.28 -5.54
N THR A 310 21.10 -9.24 -5.50
CA THR A 310 20.81 -10.68 -5.61
C THR A 310 20.95 -11.43 -4.29
N SER A 311 21.18 -10.74 -3.16
CA SER A 311 21.23 -11.33 -1.82
C SER A 311 20.31 -10.58 -0.86
N LEU A 312 19.45 -11.31 -0.14
CA LEU A 312 18.58 -10.72 0.88
C LEU A 312 19.39 -10.09 2.02
N GLN A 313 20.50 -10.72 2.41
CA GLN A 313 21.42 -10.15 3.39
C GLN A 313 21.99 -8.81 2.92
N GLN A 314 22.40 -8.73 1.64
CA GLN A 314 22.89 -7.49 1.06
C GLN A 314 21.78 -6.42 0.98
N ALA A 315 20.53 -6.82 0.70
CA ALA A 315 19.41 -5.90 0.70
C ALA A 315 19.16 -5.32 2.11
N VAL A 316 19.21 -6.16 3.16
CA VAL A 316 19.09 -5.74 4.56
C VAL A 316 20.24 -4.81 4.96
N ASP A 317 21.47 -5.15 4.60
CA ASP A 317 22.66 -4.32 4.87
C ASP A 317 22.55 -2.94 4.21
N GLN A 318 22.17 -2.90 2.92
CA GLN A 318 21.99 -1.63 2.20
C GLN A 318 20.85 -0.80 2.77
N MET A 319 19.71 -1.40 3.13
CA MET A 319 18.62 -0.66 3.78
C MET A 319 19.04 -0.10 5.14
N ALA A 320 19.72 -0.90 5.97
CA ALA A 320 20.20 -0.44 7.27
C ALA A 320 21.20 0.73 7.12
N ARG A 321 22.09 0.65 6.12
CA ARG A 321 23.05 1.70 5.86
C ARG A 321 22.41 2.97 5.30
N HIS A 322 21.68 2.86 4.18
CA HIS A 322 21.21 4.01 3.42
C HIS A 322 19.98 4.67 4.02
N GLU A 323 19.06 3.91 4.62
CA GLU A 323 17.84 4.48 5.21
C GLU A 323 18.00 4.82 6.68
N LEU A 324 18.82 4.05 7.41
CA LEU A 324 18.89 4.13 8.87
C LEU A 324 20.26 4.65 9.35
N GLY A 325 21.28 4.67 8.49
CA GLY A 325 22.63 5.08 8.86
C GLY A 325 23.27 4.13 9.87
N ARG A 326 22.91 2.84 9.82
CA ARG A 326 23.32 1.79 10.76
C ARG A 326 24.22 0.77 10.06
N TYR A 327 25.32 0.42 10.72
CA TYR A 327 26.24 -0.62 10.26
C TYR A 327 26.05 -1.87 11.12
N LEU A 328 25.24 -2.80 10.62
CA LEU A 328 24.83 -3.98 11.39
C LEU A 328 25.92 -5.05 11.42
N GLU A 329 26.01 -5.77 12.52
CA GLU A 329 26.84 -6.98 12.60
C GLU A 329 26.21 -8.11 11.77
N ASN A 330 27.02 -9.01 11.23
CA ASN A 330 26.52 -10.14 10.44
C ASN A 330 25.49 -10.98 11.19
N SER A 331 25.59 -11.10 12.52
CA SER A 331 24.60 -11.80 13.35
C SER A 331 23.23 -11.11 13.34
N ASP A 332 23.20 -9.77 13.39
CA ASP A 332 21.95 -9.00 13.34
C ASP A 332 21.28 -9.15 11.98
N ILE A 333 22.06 -9.04 10.89
CA ILE A 333 21.58 -9.25 9.53
C ILE A 333 20.99 -10.65 9.38
N ASP A 334 21.70 -11.66 9.88
CA ASP A 334 21.28 -13.05 9.86
C ASP A 334 19.98 -13.32 10.62
N GLU A 335 19.78 -12.64 11.76
CA GLU A 335 18.57 -12.72 12.57
C GLU A 335 17.41 -12.03 11.88
N ILE A 336 17.60 -10.81 11.37
CA ILE A 336 16.60 -10.10 10.57
C ILE A 336 16.19 -10.93 9.36
N VAL A 337 17.14 -11.52 8.64
CA VAL A 337 16.86 -12.40 7.49
C VAL A 337 16.09 -13.65 7.91
N ALA A 338 16.33 -14.20 9.10
CA ALA A 338 15.53 -15.30 9.63
C ALA A 338 14.07 -14.87 9.91
N PHE A 339 13.87 -13.63 10.38
CA PHE A 339 12.54 -13.03 10.50
C PHE A 339 11.89 -12.82 9.13
N LEU A 340 12.58 -12.21 8.16
CA LEU A 340 12.02 -11.98 6.81
C LEU A 340 11.62 -13.29 6.10
N ARG A 341 12.35 -14.38 6.33
CA ARG A 341 11.97 -15.72 5.83
C ARG A 341 10.69 -16.26 6.45
N SER A 342 10.34 -15.81 7.65
CA SER A 342 9.10 -16.20 8.32
C SER A 342 7.86 -15.46 7.80
N LEU A 343 8.05 -14.42 6.98
CA LEU A 343 6.98 -13.61 6.37
C LEU A 343 6.39 -14.25 5.09
N GLY A 344 6.83 -15.45 4.73
CA GLY A 344 6.28 -16.20 3.60
C GLY A 344 6.07 -17.66 3.97
N ASP A 345 5.30 -18.36 3.14
CA ASP A 345 5.11 -19.79 3.32
C ASP A 345 6.32 -20.57 2.79
N SER A 346 7.13 -21.10 3.71
CA SER A 346 8.26 -21.96 3.36
C SER A 346 7.86 -23.39 2.95
N LEU A 347 6.63 -23.82 3.26
CA LEU A 347 6.18 -25.21 3.07
C LEU A 347 5.39 -25.42 1.77
N GLY A 348 4.68 -24.40 1.26
CA GLY A 348 3.94 -24.49 -0.01
C GLY A 348 4.77 -24.34 -1.30
N MET A 349 5.96 -23.73 -1.24
CA MET A 349 6.74 -23.41 -2.45
C MET A 349 7.84 -24.44 -2.80
N VAL A 350 8.04 -25.48 -1.99
CA VAL A 350 8.91 -26.63 -2.31
C VAL A 350 8.26 -27.94 -1.86
N GLY A 351 7.36 -28.47 -2.69
CA GLY A 351 7.03 -29.90 -2.79
C GLY A 351 6.81 -30.68 -1.49
N ASP A 352 5.63 -30.52 -0.88
CA ASP A 352 5.00 -31.59 -0.10
C ASP A 352 3.50 -31.63 -0.43
N CYS A 353 3.06 -32.63 -1.18
CA CYS A 353 1.66 -32.81 -1.58
C CYS A 353 0.75 -33.32 -0.45
N SER A 354 1.12 -33.15 0.83
CA SER A 354 0.37 -33.69 1.97
C SER A 354 -0.14 -32.65 2.97
N VAL A 355 0.11 -31.35 2.76
CA VAL A 355 -0.39 -30.28 3.64
C VAL A 355 -1.27 -29.32 2.83
N SER A 356 -2.58 -29.45 3.01
CA SER A 356 -3.62 -28.57 2.48
C SER A 356 -3.68 -27.24 3.25
N GLY A 357 -2.61 -26.45 3.19
CA GLY A 357 -2.62 -25.04 3.59
C GLY A 357 -3.18 -24.20 2.44
N ASN A 358 -4.03 -23.22 2.74
CA ASN A 358 -4.79 -22.39 1.80
C ASN A 358 -3.91 -21.51 0.88
N TYR A 359 -3.16 -22.12 -0.04
CA TYR A 359 -2.58 -21.42 -1.18
C TYR A 359 -3.17 -22.00 -2.46
N GLY A 360 -4.27 -21.37 -2.84
CA GLY A 360 -5.19 -21.85 -3.86
C GLY A 360 -6.50 -22.24 -3.20
N ILE A 361 -7.55 -21.51 -3.54
CA ILE A 361 -8.78 -22.22 -3.86
C ILE A 361 -8.32 -23.24 -4.90
N THR A 362 -8.23 -24.51 -4.53
CA THR A 362 -8.09 -25.59 -5.51
C THR A 362 -9.33 -25.48 -6.39
N LEU A 363 -9.21 -24.73 -7.48
CA LEU A 363 -9.90 -25.03 -8.71
C LEU A 363 -9.35 -26.40 -9.09
N ASP A 364 -10.02 -27.43 -8.57
CA ASP A 364 -9.83 -28.80 -8.99
C ASP A 364 -9.76 -28.74 -10.51
N CYS A 365 -8.62 -29.10 -11.11
CA CYS A 365 -8.43 -29.05 -12.56
C CYS A 365 -9.38 -30.01 -13.32
N ASP A 366 -10.32 -30.62 -12.60
CA ASP A 366 -11.51 -31.29 -13.09
C ASP A 366 -12.75 -30.44 -12.76
N VAL A 367 -12.89 -29.26 -13.38
CA VAL A 367 -14.19 -28.54 -13.47
C VAL A 367 -15.10 -29.24 -14.49
N SER A 368 -15.10 -30.58 -14.45
CA SER A 368 -16.14 -31.40 -15.00
C SER A 368 -16.78 -32.15 -13.82
N GLN A 369 -18.02 -31.75 -13.51
CA GLN A 369 -18.95 -32.49 -12.65
C GLN A 369 -18.76 -32.39 -11.13
N LYS A 370 -19.05 -31.21 -10.56
CA LYS A 370 -20.12 -31.12 -9.54
C LYS A 370 -20.88 -29.81 -9.72
N ALA A 371 -21.94 -29.88 -10.51
CA ALA A 371 -23.09 -29.01 -10.26
C ALA A 371 -23.60 -29.37 -8.85
N GLY A 372 -23.11 -28.66 -7.83
CA GLY A 372 -23.95 -28.43 -6.67
C GLY A 372 -25.22 -27.75 -7.17
N ASP A 373 -26.35 -27.98 -6.50
CA ASP A 373 -27.65 -27.39 -6.83
C ASP A 373 -27.67 -25.86 -6.57
N GLY A 374 -26.62 -25.16 -6.99
CA GLY A 374 -26.51 -23.72 -7.04
C GLY A 374 -27.55 -23.21 -8.01
N VAL A 375 -28.59 -22.59 -7.43
CA VAL A 375 -29.51 -21.73 -8.16
C VAL A 375 -28.64 -20.85 -9.07
N PRO A 376 -28.87 -20.83 -10.40
CA PRO A 376 -28.15 -19.92 -11.27
C PRO A 376 -28.34 -18.53 -10.70
N ARG A 377 -27.27 -17.88 -10.22
CA ARG A 377 -27.32 -16.46 -9.96
C ARG A 377 -27.59 -15.84 -11.33
N SER A 378 -28.83 -15.44 -11.54
CA SER A 378 -29.18 -14.57 -12.65
C SER A 378 -28.23 -13.38 -12.57
N VAL A 379 -27.77 -12.89 -13.73
CA VAL A 379 -27.16 -11.55 -13.87
C VAL A 379 -27.83 -10.63 -12.85
N PRO A 380 -27.10 -9.90 -11.99
CA PRO A 380 -27.72 -9.00 -11.04
C PRO A 380 -28.71 -8.11 -11.80
N ILE A 381 -30.00 -8.43 -11.74
CA ILE A 381 -31.01 -7.70 -12.49
C ILE A 381 -31.10 -6.39 -11.75
N LEU A 382 -30.65 -5.32 -12.40
CA LEU A 382 -30.78 -3.99 -11.83
C LEU A 382 -32.24 -3.77 -11.43
N PRO A 383 -32.52 -3.22 -10.24
CA PRO A 383 -33.86 -2.89 -9.82
C PRO A 383 -34.58 -2.03 -10.86
N GLY A 384 -35.91 -2.04 -10.84
CA GLY A 384 -36.69 -1.18 -11.75
C GLY A 384 -36.29 0.31 -11.62
N PRO A 385 -36.46 1.12 -12.69
CA PRO A 385 -35.85 2.46 -12.79
C PRO A 385 -36.13 3.39 -11.60
N ALA A 386 -37.34 3.32 -11.02
CA ALA A 386 -37.72 4.13 -9.86
C ALA A 386 -36.95 3.75 -8.59
N VAL A 387 -36.69 2.46 -8.38
CA VAL A 387 -35.89 1.97 -7.24
C VAL A 387 -34.44 2.37 -7.43
N LEU A 388 -33.91 2.19 -8.64
CA LEU A 388 -32.53 2.51 -8.96
C LEU A 388 -32.23 4.01 -8.80
N ALA A 389 -33.12 4.88 -9.29
CA ALA A 389 -32.99 6.32 -9.10
C ALA A 389 -32.98 6.71 -7.62
N SER A 390 -33.90 6.15 -6.82
CA SER A 390 -33.94 6.39 -5.37
C SER A 390 -32.68 5.90 -4.65
N GLN A 391 -32.15 4.74 -5.04
CA GLN A 391 -30.90 4.22 -4.49
C GLN A 391 -29.70 5.10 -4.87
N HIS A 392 -29.65 5.57 -6.11
CA HIS A 392 -28.61 6.50 -6.56
C HIS A 392 -28.59 7.78 -5.73
N GLU A 393 -29.75 8.37 -5.46
CA GLU A 393 -29.85 9.58 -4.62
C GLU A 393 -29.40 9.34 -3.18
N GLU A 394 -29.81 8.22 -2.58
CA GLU A 394 -29.43 7.84 -1.21
C GLU A 394 -27.92 7.64 -1.12
N GLU A 395 -27.34 6.82 -2.01
CA GLU A 395 -25.91 6.54 -1.98
C GLU A 395 -25.05 7.74 -2.37
N TYR A 396 -25.53 8.61 -3.25
CA TYR A 396 -24.86 9.88 -3.55
C TYR A 396 -24.81 10.78 -2.31
N SER A 397 -25.90 10.83 -1.54
CA SER A 397 -25.96 11.61 -0.30
C SER A 397 -24.99 11.07 0.75
N VAL A 398 -24.89 9.74 0.88
CA VAL A 398 -23.89 9.07 1.73
C VAL A 398 -22.48 9.40 1.26
N ALA A 399 -22.19 9.31 -0.04
CA ALA A 399 -20.88 9.66 -0.60
C ALA A 399 -20.47 11.10 -0.27
N LEU A 400 -21.42 12.04 -0.34
CA LEU A 400 -21.16 13.43 0.02
C LEU A 400 -20.85 13.59 1.50
N GLU A 401 -21.58 12.90 2.39
CA GLU A 401 -21.30 12.92 3.82
C GLU A 401 -19.89 12.40 4.14
N HIS A 402 -19.49 11.29 3.52
CA HIS A 402 -18.15 10.74 3.66
C HIS A 402 -17.07 11.73 3.19
N ALA A 403 -17.24 12.34 2.01
CA ALA A 403 -16.30 13.34 1.49
C ALA A 403 -16.16 14.56 2.41
N VAL A 404 -17.28 15.02 3.00
CA VAL A 404 -17.31 16.14 3.96
C VAL A 404 -16.59 15.81 5.27
N GLN A 405 -16.72 14.58 5.77
CA GLN A 405 -16.12 14.16 7.04
C GLN A 405 -14.64 13.79 6.92
N ALA A 406 -14.18 13.39 5.73
CA ALA A 406 -12.83 12.86 5.52
C ALA A 406 -11.69 13.76 6.03
N PRO A 407 -11.69 15.10 5.80
CA PRO A 407 -10.64 15.99 6.33
C PRO A 407 -10.45 15.89 7.84
N THR A 408 -11.55 15.80 8.60
CA THR A 408 -11.52 15.70 10.06
C THR A 408 -10.92 14.35 10.48
N LYS A 409 -11.38 13.26 9.88
CA LYS A 409 -10.88 11.90 10.18
C LYS A 409 -9.39 11.76 9.87
N ILE A 410 -8.95 12.27 8.71
CA ILE A 410 -7.53 12.32 8.33
C ILE A 410 -6.72 13.08 9.39
N SER A 411 -7.19 14.25 9.81
CA SER A 411 -6.51 15.05 10.84
C SER A 411 -6.42 14.32 12.20
N GLU A 412 -7.47 13.62 12.59
CA GLU A 412 -7.51 12.82 13.82
C GLU A 412 -6.51 11.65 13.75
N GLU A 413 -6.46 10.91 12.65
CA GLU A 413 -5.51 9.82 12.46
C GLU A 413 -4.05 10.31 12.42
N MET A 414 -3.77 11.45 11.78
CA MET A 414 -2.45 12.07 11.83
C MET A 414 -2.04 12.43 13.27
N GLN A 415 -2.99 12.86 14.12
CA GLN A 415 -2.73 13.15 15.53
C GLN A 415 -2.49 11.87 16.33
N ARG A 416 -3.23 10.79 16.07
CA ARG A 416 -3.01 9.47 16.70
C ARG A 416 -1.62 8.93 16.41
N ILE A 417 -1.17 9.00 15.15
CA ILE A 417 0.19 8.62 14.74
C ILE A 417 1.23 9.48 15.46
N ARG A 418 1.09 10.82 15.40
CA ARG A 418 2.05 11.74 16.01
C ARG A 418 2.20 11.55 17.52
N SER A 419 1.10 11.24 18.21
CA SER A 419 1.09 11.02 19.66
C SER A 419 1.55 9.61 20.07
N GLY A 420 1.80 8.72 19.11
CA GLY A 420 2.19 7.32 19.36
C GLY A 420 1.04 6.44 19.85
N GLN A 421 -0.22 6.86 19.68
CA GLN A 421 -1.39 6.03 19.97
C GLN A 421 -1.55 4.86 18.98
N VAL A 422 -0.98 5.01 17.78
CA VAL A 422 -0.96 4.02 16.70
C VAL A 422 0.47 3.94 16.16
N ALA A 423 1.00 2.74 15.98
CA ALA A 423 2.38 2.52 15.55
C ALA A 423 2.53 2.24 14.03
N HIS A 424 1.44 2.26 13.26
CA HIS A 424 1.39 1.98 11.83
C HIS A 424 0.56 3.03 11.07
N TYR A 425 0.59 2.99 9.73
CA TYR A 425 0.02 4.04 8.87
C TYR A 425 -1.28 3.70 8.15
N ASP A 426 -1.71 2.45 8.24
CA ASP A 426 -2.86 1.90 7.52
C ASP A 426 -4.16 2.69 7.65
N PHE A 427 -4.55 3.11 8.86
CA PHE A 427 -5.84 3.80 9.06
C PHE A 427 -5.86 5.19 8.42
N LEU A 428 -4.73 5.91 8.45
CA LEU A 428 -4.61 7.17 7.75
C LEU A 428 -4.75 6.98 6.23
N GLN A 429 -4.13 5.92 5.68
CA GLN A 429 -4.27 5.60 4.26
C GLN A 429 -5.69 5.16 3.91
N TYR A 430 -6.35 4.41 4.79
CA TYR A 430 -7.74 4.03 4.61
C TYR A 430 -8.64 5.26 4.49
N GLU A 431 -8.55 6.23 5.40
CA GLU A 431 -9.38 7.45 5.34
C GLU A 431 -9.15 8.23 4.04
N HIS A 432 -7.92 8.26 3.54
CA HIS A 432 -7.61 8.88 2.24
C HIS A 432 -8.18 8.11 1.04
N ILE A 433 -8.07 6.78 1.04
CA ILE A 433 -8.66 5.94 -0.01
C ILE A 433 -10.18 6.11 -0.05
N GLU A 434 -10.85 6.10 1.10
CA GLU A 434 -12.28 6.34 1.18
C GLU A 434 -12.64 7.72 0.64
N MET A 435 -11.89 8.77 1.00
CA MET A 435 -12.07 10.11 0.46
C MET A 435 -12.02 10.11 -1.08
N LEU A 436 -11.03 9.44 -1.67
CA LEU A 436 -10.88 9.33 -3.13
C LEU A 436 -12.01 8.54 -3.78
N ARG A 437 -12.44 7.43 -3.17
CA ARG A 437 -13.55 6.61 -3.66
C ARG A 437 -14.84 7.41 -3.74
N TYR A 438 -15.21 8.08 -2.64
CA TYR A 438 -16.43 8.86 -2.60
C TYR A 438 -16.34 10.13 -3.46
N ALA A 439 -15.19 10.82 -3.48
CA ALA A 439 -14.99 11.98 -4.35
C ALA A 439 -15.13 11.64 -5.84
N ARG A 440 -14.63 10.47 -6.28
CA ARG A 440 -14.82 9.97 -7.66
C ARG A 440 -16.28 9.64 -7.97
N ALA A 441 -16.97 8.99 -7.04
CA ALA A 441 -18.39 8.68 -7.20
C ALA A 441 -19.24 9.95 -7.40
N LEU A 442 -18.93 11.05 -6.69
CA LEU A 442 -19.66 12.32 -6.79
C LEU A 442 -19.63 12.95 -8.20
N SER A 443 -18.72 12.55 -9.08
CA SER A 443 -18.72 13.00 -10.49
C SER A 443 -19.91 12.45 -11.31
N PHE A 444 -20.71 11.54 -10.74
CA PHE A 444 -21.83 10.89 -11.39
C PHE A 444 -23.14 11.15 -10.60
N PRO A 445 -23.71 12.36 -10.72
CA PRO A 445 -24.97 12.70 -10.06
C PRO A 445 -26.16 11.90 -10.60
N PRO A 446 -27.24 11.73 -9.82
CA PRO A 446 -28.44 11.01 -10.25
C PRO A 446 -29.05 11.57 -11.55
N ALA A 447 -29.49 10.67 -12.42
CA ALA A 447 -29.90 11.01 -13.78
C ALA A 447 -31.17 11.90 -13.85
N ASN A 448 -31.96 11.94 -12.79
CA ASN A 448 -33.20 12.71 -12.67
C ASN A 448 -33.02 14.12 -12.09
N VAL A 449 -31.80 14.49 -11.68
CA VAL A 449 -31.50 15.85 -11.18
C VAL A 449 -31.56 16.88 -12.31
N GLU A 450 -32.24 18.00 -12.04
CA GLU A 450 -32.34 19.18 -12.92
C GLU A 450 -30.99 19.71 -13.39
N SER A 451 -30.95 20.28 -14.59
CA SER A 451 -29.68 20.64 -15.26
C SER A 451 -28.83 21.64 -14.47
N GLU A 452 -29.44 22.68 -13.90
CA GLU A 452 -28.74 23.69 -13.09
C GLU A 452 -28.16 23.09 -11.80
N GLN A 453 -28.92 22.22 -11.13
CA GLN A 453 -28.46 21.53 -9.93
C GLN A 453 -27.32 20.54 -10.25
N ARG A 454 -27.44 19.82 -11.37
CA ARG A 454 -26.41 18.90 -11.85
C ARG A 454 -25.09 19.62 -12.10
N GLU A 455 -25.11 20.79 -12.73
CA GLU A 455 -23.89 21.57 -12.96
C GLU A 455 -23.22 21.98 -11.65
N ALA A 456 -24.01 22.43 -10.65
CA ALA A 456 -23.50 22.74 -9.33
C ALA A 456 -22.89 21.52 -8.61
N MET A 457 -23.53 20.35 -8.71
CA MET A 457 -23.01 19.09 -8.16
C MET A 457 -21.69 18.68 -8.79
N LEU A 458 -21.55 18.82 -10.12
CA LEU A 458 -20.31 18.50 -10.83
C LEU A 458 -19.16 19.44 -10.45
N LEU A 459 -19.44 20.74 -10.26
CA LEU A 459 -18.46 21.70 -9.75
C LEU A 459 -17.99 21.34 -8.33
N GLN A 460 -18.91 20.93 -7.46
CA GLN A 460 -18.57 20.47 -6.12
C GLN A 460 -17.76 19.16 -6.14
N ALA A 461 -18.13 18.20 -7.00
CA ALA A 461 -17.41 16.95 -7.16
C ALA A 461 -15.96 17.19 -7.61
N ALA A 462 -15.74 18.10 -8.55
CA ALA A 462 -14.39 18.48 -9.00
C ALA A 462 -13.54 19.08 -7.86
N GLN A 463 -14.15 19.87 -6.97
CA GLN A 463 -13.47 20.38 -5.77
C GLN A 463 -13.09 19.26 -4.80
N TRP A 464 -13.97 18.27 -4.60
CA TRP A 464 -13.67 17.12 -3.75
C TRP A 464 -12.56 16.24 -4.31
N GLN A 465 -12.55 15.99 -5.62
CA GLN A 465 -11.46 15.26 -6.28
C GLN A 465 -10.14 15.99 -6.13
N GLN A 466 -10.11 17.29 -6.42
CA GLN A 466 -8.91 18.11 -6.24
C GLN A 466 -8.41 18.08 -4.78
N SER A 467 -9.33 18.16 -3.81
CA SER A 467 -8.99 18.06 -2.39
C SER A 467 -8.38 16.70 -2.05
N ALA A 468 -9.01 15.61 -2.50
CA ALA A 468 -8.54 14.25 -2.27
C ALA A 468 -7.13 14.03 -2.85
N ASP A 469 -6.85 14.55 -4.05
CA ASP A 469 -5.52 14.50 -4.67
C ASP A 469 -4.48 15.29 -3.85
N GLN A 470 -4.85 16.46 -3.34
CA GLN A 470 -3.97 17.25 -2.47
C GLN A 470 -3.64 16.54 -1.16
N TYR A 471 -4.61 15.83 -0.58
CA TYR A 471 -4.39 15.05 0.64
C TYR A 471 -3.38 13.91 0.44
N GLU A 472 -3.23 13.36 -0.77
CA GLU A 472 -2.19 12.35 -1.04
C GLU A 472 -0.82 12.87 -0.66
N LEU A 473 -0.48 14.05 -1.15
CA LEU A 473 0.85 14.64 -0.94
C LEU A 473 1.03 15.14 0.50
N ILE A 474 -0.03 15.66 1.14
CA ILE A 474 0.01 16.06 2.55
C ILE A 474 0.28 14.85 3.45
N ILE A 475 -0.41 13.74 3.19
CA ILE A 475 -0.23 12.48 3.93
C ILE A 475 1.15 11.89 3.65
N ALA A 476 1.59 11.88 2.38
CA ALA A 476 2.92 11.43 2.01
C ALA A 476 4.03 12.21 2.72
N ASP A 477 3.96 13.55 2.69
CA ASP A 477 4.91 14.43 3.39
C ASP A 477 4.91 14.15 4.89
N PHE A 478 3.74 14.02 5.51
CA PHE A 478 3.60 13.72 6.93
C PHE A 478 4.21 12.37 7.30
N LEU A 479 3.85 11.30 6.60
CA LEU A 479 4.31 9.94 6.88
C LEU A 479 5.81 9.78 6.66
N ARG A 480 6.40 10.47 5.66
CA ARG A 480 7.86 10.52 5.48
C ARG A 480 8.57 11.09 6.70
N MET A 481 8.15 12.27 7.14
CA MET A 481 8.74 12.90 8.33
C MET A 481 8.56 12.04 9.58
N GLN A 482 7.37 11.46 9.78
CA GLN A 482 7.11 10.60 10.93
C GLN A 482 7.94 9.31 10.92
N ALA A 483 8.12 8.68 9.76
CA ALA A 483 8.92 7.47 9.64
C ALA A 483 10.39 7.74 9.96
N VAL A 484 10.97 8.81 9.41
CA VAL A 484 12.36 9.22 9.68
C VAL A 484 12.58 9.59 11.14
N ALA A 485 11.65 10.34 11.73
CA ALA A 485 11.74 10.69 13.16
C ALA A 485 11.61 9.45 14.06
N SER A 486 10.72 8.51 13.72
CA SER A 486 10.52 7.28 14.49
C SER A 486 11.73 6.36 14.39
N SER A 487 12.30 6.19 13.20
CA SER A 487 13.48 5.34 12.98
C SER A 487 14.70 5.92 13.68
N ALA A 488 14.91 7.23 13.57
CA ALA A 488 16.03 7.91 14.22
C ALA A 488 15.92 7.85 15.75
N ARG A 489 14.71 7.90 16.30
CA ARG A 489 14.48 7.67 17.75
C ARG A 489 14.85 6.25 18.15
N ALA A 490 14.35 5.25 17.44
CA ALA A 490 14.63 3.83 17.73
C ALA A 490 16.15 3.56 17.67
N ASN A 491 16.81 4.03 16.62
CA ASN A 491 18.25 3.91 16.45
C ASN A 491 19.06 4.60 17.54
N TYR A 492 18.64 5.81 17.94
CA TYR A 492 19.31 6.52 19.04
C TYR A 492 19.25 5.70 20.33
N GLN A 493 18.08 5.15 20.67
CA GLN A 493 17.88 4.32 21.87
C GLN A 493 18.70 3.01 21.80
N ASP A 494 18.71 2.36 20.64
CA ASP A 494 19.49 1.15 20.41
C ASP A 494 21.00 1.40 20.59
N LEU A 495 21.52 2.50 20.05
CA LEU A 495 22.92 2.88 20.23
C LEU A 495 23.28 3.14 21.69
N LEU A 496 22.41 3.80 22.46
CA LEU A 496 22.61 3.98 23.90
C LEU A 496 22.67 2.64 24.63
N GLN A 497 21.81 1.69 24.27
CA GLN A 497 21.83 0.35 24.84
C GLN A 497 23.14 -0.38 24.50
N LEU A 498 23.62 -0.28 23.27
CA LEU A 498 24.90 -0.86 22.86
C LEU A 498 26.09 -0.27 23.62
N PHE A 499 26.07 1.04 23.93
CA PHE A 499 27.11 1.67 24.75
C PHE A 499 27.05 1.27 26.22
N SER A 500 25.89 0.86 26.73
CA SER A 500 25.73 0.49 28.14
C SER A 500 26.40 -0.84 28.51
N SER A 501 26.62 -1.73 27.53
CA SER A 501 27.19 -3.05 27.75
C SER A 501 28.65 -2.97 28.23
N GLY A 502 28.88 -3.35 29.48
CA GLY A 502 30.22 -3.32 30.09
C GLY A 502 30.72 -1.91 30.46
N ALA A 503 29.84 -0.90 30.47
CA ALA A 503 30.19 0.48 30.79
C ALA A 503 30.41 0.71 32.30
N ASP A 504 31.24 1.71 32.62
CA ASP A 504 31.44 2.18 34.00
C ASP A 504 30.25 3.03 34.50
N GLU A 505 30.17 3.25 35.81
CA GLU A 505 29.07 3.98 36.44
C GLU A 505 28.89 5.40 35.90
N LYS A 506 30.00 6.09 35.58
CA LYS A 506 29.97 7.43 35.00
C LYS A 506 29.32 7.41 33.61
N THR A 507 29.71 6.46 32.78
CA THR A 507 29.18 6.26 31.44
C THR A 507 27.70 5.90 31.50
N LEU A 508 27.31 4.98 32.37
CA LEU A 508 25.90 4.61 32.58
C LEU A 508 25.05 5.80 33.00
N SER A 509 25.55 6.67 33.87
CA SER A 509 24.84 7.89 34.27
C SER A 509 24.64 8.87 33.10
N LEU A 510 25.65 9.05 32.24
CA LEU A 510 25.53 9.92 31.07
C LEU A 510 24.59 9.34 30.01
N LEU A 511 24.63 8.01 29.78
CA LEU A 511 23.69 7.33 28.89
C LEU A 511 22.25 7.44 29.38
N ALA A 512 22.01 7.31 30.70
CA ALA A 512 20.69 7.50 31.29
C ALA A 512 20.17 8.93 31.10
N ASN A 513 21.03 9.94 31.26
CA ASN A 513 20.67 11.33 31.01
C ASN A 513 20.33 11.57 29.53
N ALA A 514 21.12 11.00 28.61
CA ALA A 514 20.86 11.07 27.18
C ALA A 514 19.52 10.41 26.82
N GLN A 515 19.24 9.22 27.36
CA GLN A 515 17.98 8.50 27.17
C GLN A 515 16.78 9.31 27.66
N GLN A 516 16.88 9.92 28.84
CA GLN A 516 15.80 10.74 29.38
C GLN A 516 15.55 11.98 28.50
N SER A 517 16.61 12.66 28.07
CA SER A 517 16.49 13.88 27.27
C SER A 517 15.85 13.66 25.90
N VAL A 518 16.12 12.53 25.23
CA VAL A 518 15.47 12.22 23.93
C VAL A 518 13.98 11.92 24.12
N LEU A 519 13.59 11.27 25.22
CA LEU A 519 12.18 11.03 25.54
C LEU A 519 11.44 12.32 25.82
N GLU A 520 12.04 13.25 26.58
CA GLU A 520 11.47 14.57 26.87
C GLU A 520 11.33 15.42 25.60
N PHE A 521 12.36 15.44 24.75
CA PHE A 521 12.29 16.12 23.46
C PHE A 521 11.19 15.56 22.55
N TYR A 522 11.06 14.24 22.48
CA TYR A 522 10.04 13.61 21.64
C TYR A 522 8.61 13.88 22.14
N VAL A 523 8.39 13.87 23.46
CA VAL A 523 7.08 14.17 24.05
C VAL A 523 6.71 15.65 23.91
N GLN A 524 7.69 16.54 24.09
CA GLN A 524 7.47 17.98 24.04
C GLN A 524 8.59 18.69 23.27
N PRO A 525 8.55 18.67 21.92
CA PRO A 525 9.61 19.25 21.11
C PRO A 525 9.56 20.78 21.20
N ASN A 526 10.52 21.36 21.91
CA ASN A 526 10.71 22.80 22.04
C ASN A 526 12.19 23.15 22.20
N SER A 527 12.53 24.44 22.19
CA SER A 527 13.92 24.89 22.27
C SER A 527 14.64 24.42 23.53
N ASP A 528 13.96 24.33 24.68
CA ASP A 528 14.57 23.91 25.94
C ASP A 528 14.88 22.41 25.92
N THR A 529 13.91 21.58 25.53
CA THR A 529 14.11 20.13 25.43
C THR A 529 15.13 19.76 24.36
N GLN A 530 15.18 20.50 23.25
CA GLN A 530 16.22 20.37 22.23
C GLN A 530 17.61 20.67 22.81
N LEU A 531 17.79 21.79 23.50
CA LEU A 531 19.09 22.18 24.07
C LEU A 531 19.60 21.13 25.07
N VAL A 532 18.70 20.61 25.91
CA VAL A 532 19.02 19.53 26.85
C VAL A 532 19.46 18.27 26.09
N PHE A 533 18.71 17.87 25.07
CA PHE A 533 19.01 16.69 24.25
C PHE A 533 20.35 16.81 23.49
N GLU A 534 20.62 17.94 22.87
CA GLU A 534 21.91 18.19 22.20
C GLU A 534 23.07 18.16 23.21
N SER A 535 22.87 18.75 24.41
CA SER A 535 23.91 18.83 25.43
C SER A 535 24.24 17.46 26.04
N SER A 536 23.23 16.64 26.30
CA SER A 536 23.40 15.28 26.86
C SER A 536 24.09 14.36 25.85
N THR A 537 23.71 14.46 24.56
CA THR A 537 24.36 13.73 23.47
C THR A 537 25.82 14.15 23.33
N ARG A 538 26.11 15.47 23.42
CA ARG A 538 27.48 16.00 23.33
C ARG A 538 28.39 15.44 24.42
N ALA A 539 27.88 15.27 25.64
CA ALA A 539 28.64 14.71 26.75
C ALA A 539 29.12 13.27 26.49
N LEU A 540 28.44 12.51 25.62
CA LEU A 540 28.86 11.16 25.24
C LEU A 540 30.11 11.16 24.34
N HIS A 541 30.36 12.24 23.59
CA HIS A 541 31.58 12.34 22.76
C HIS A 541 32.86 12.51 23.55
N GLU A 542 32.76 12.89 24.83
CA GLU A 542 33.91 13.02 25.73
C GLU A 542 34.34 11.66 26.29
N LEU A 543 33.58 10.59 26.02
CA LEU A 543 33.86 9.23 26.45
C LEU A 543 34.68 8.46 25.41
N SER A 544 35.45 7.47 25.86
CA SER A 544 36.20 6.55 24.98
C SER A 544 35.29 5.45 24.41
N LEU A 545 34.25 5.84 23.66
CA LEU A 545 33.30 4.94 23.01
C LEU A 545 33.75 4.57 21.59
N ASN A 546 33.09 3.57 20.99
CA ASN A 546 33.35 3.17 19.60
C ASN A 546 33.10 4.37 18.64
N PRO A 547 34.11 4.80 17.86
CA PRO A 547 33.98 5.98 17.00
C PRO A 547 32.91 5.87 15.92
N GLN A 548 32.74 4.70 15.31
CA GLN A 548 31.73 4.48 14.27
C GLN A 548 30.32 4.65 14.85
N ARG A 549 30.04 4.00 15.98
CA ARG A 549 28.74 4.13 16.66
C ARG A 549 28.45 5.56 17.14
N LEU A 550 29.49 6.32 17.49
CA LEU A 550 29.33 7.75 17.82
C LEU A 550 28.93 8.59 16.60
N GLU A 551 29.43 8.26 15.40
CA GLU A 551 28.97 8.93 14.17
C GLU A 551 27.54 8.53 13.81
N GLU A 552 27.17 7.25 13.98
CA GLU A 552 25.77 6.81 13.85
C GLU A 552 24.86 7.60 14.80
N LEU A 553 25.27 7.79 16.06
CA LEU A 553 24.51 8.54 17.06
C LEU A 553 24.32 10.01 16.66
N LYS A 554 25.35 10.67 16.14
CA LYS A 554 25.26 12.05 15.63
C LYS A 554 24.30 12.16 14.45
N LEU A 555 24.32 11.17 13.55
CA LEU A 555 23.41 11.10 12.42
C LEU A 555 21.96 10.98 12.91
N GLN A 556 21.69 10.10 13.88
CA GLN A 556 20.34 9.97 14.45
C GLN A 556 19.86 11.25 15.14
N LEU A 557 20.73 11.93 15.90
CA LEU A 557 20.40 13.23 16.49
C LEU A 557 20.00 14.24 15.40
N ARG A 558 20.77 14.33 14.31
CA ARG A 558 20.47 15.24 13.21
C ARG A 558 19.12 14.92 12.56
N LEU A 559 18.89 13.66 12.20
CA LEU A 559 17.64 13.21 11.57
C LEU A 559 16.42 13.51 12.46
N LEU A 560 16.55 13.30 13.77
CA LEU A 560 15.50 13.66 14.74
C LEU A 560 15.20 15.15 14.76
N LEU A 561 16.24 15.99 14.86
CA LEU A 561 16.07 17.44 14.96
C LEU A 561 15.51 18.05 13.66
N GLU A 562 15.83 17.49 12.51
CA GLU A 562 15.33 17.95 11.20
C GLU A 562 13.88 17.55 10.94
N ASN A 563 13.41 16.43 11.51
CA ASN A 563 12.11 15.83 11.18
C ASN A 563 11.06 15.95 12.30
N VAL A 564 11.46 16.38 13.50
CA VAL A 564 10.53 16.71 14.58
C VAL A 564 10.25 18.21 14.56
N SER A 565 9.01 18.57 14.21
CA SER A 565 8.58 19.98 14.18
C SER A 565 8.57 20.59 15.58
N ILE A 566 9.38 21.61 15.80
CA ILE A 566 9.27 22.51 16.95
C ILE A 566 8.14 23.49 16.63
N PRO A 567 7.09 23.61 17.47
CA PRO A 567 6.06 24.63 17.30
C PRO A 567 6.75 26.00 17.23
N GLN A 568 6.65 26.68 16.09
CA GLN A 568 7.13 28.06 16.01
C GLN A 568 6.20 28.93 16.86
N VAL A 569 6.78 29.52 17.92
CA VAL A 569 6.15 30.47 18.86
C VAL A 569 5.31 31.50 18.12
#